data_AF-A0A7X7HVD3-F1
#
_entry.id   AF-A0A7X7HVD3-F1
#
_cell.length_a   1.000
_cell.length_b   1.000
_cell.length_c   1.000
_cell.angle_alpha   90.00
_cell.angle_beta   90.00
_cell.angle_gamma   90.00
#
_symmetry.space_group_name_H-M   'P 1'
#
loop_
_entity.id
_entity.type
_entity.pdbx_description
1 polymer ?
#
loop_
_entity_poly.entity_id
_entity_poly.type
_entity_poly.pdbx_seq_one_letter_code
_entity_poly.pdbx_strand_id
1 'polypeptide(L)' 'MLDVGDGQRLYWECSGNPDGTPVVFVHGGPGGGTSPAHRRMYDPSIYRIVLFDQRGCGRSTPH' A
#
# COMPACT_ATOMS: atom_id res chain seq x y z
N MET A 1 5.46 1.86 8.87
CA MET A 1 4.25 1.37 9.58
C MET A 1 3.49 2.58 10.07
N LEU A 2 2.17 2.61 9.87
CA LEU A 2 1.28 3.66 10.32
C LEU A 2 0.41 3.12 11.46
N ASP A 3 0.51 3.70 12.64
CA ASP A 3 -0.45 3.45 13.72
C ASP A 3 -1.78 4.13 13.38
N VAL A 4 -2.88 3.37 13.40
CA VAL A 4 -4.23 3.88 13.09
C VAL A 4 -5.11 4.05 14.33
N GLY A 5 -4.52 3.94 15.53
CA GLY A 5 -5.14 4.39 16.80
C GLY A 5 -6.00 3.37 17.53
N ASP A 6 -6.18 2.16 16.99
CA ASP A 6 -7.02 1.11 17.57
C ASP A 6 -6.30 -0.25 17.68
N GLY A 7 -4.99 -0.20 17.94
CA GLY A 7 -4.15 -1.38 18.11
C GLY A 7 -3.70 -2.02 16.80
N GLN A 8 -3.99 -1.40 15.65
CA GLN A 8 -3.56 -1.83 14.33
C GLN A 8 -2.43 -0.95 13.81
N ARG A 9 -1.42 -1.56 13.18
CA ARG A 9 -0.31 -0.89 12.50
C ARG A 9 -0.26 -1.33 11.04
N LEU A 10 -0.51 -0.40 10.12
CA LEU A 10 -0.55 -0.67 8.69
C LEU A 10 0.83 -0.55 8.05
N TYR A 11 1.23 -1.57 7.30
CA TYR A 11 2.32 -1.43 6.35
C TYR A 11 1.87 -0.56 5.17
N TRP A 12 2.72 0.36 4.75
CA TRP A 12 2.52 1.15 3.55
C TRP A 12 3.88 1.49 2.93
N GLU A 13 3.88 1.73 1.63
CA GLU A 13 5.05 2.15 0.87
C GLU A 13 4.67 3.14 -0.24
N CYS A 14 5.64 3.95 -0.64
CA CYS A 14 5.55 4.83 -1.81
C CYS A 14 6.52 4.37 -2.90
N SER A 15 6.13 4.53 -4.16
CA SER A 15 6.96 4.29 -5.35
C SER A 15 6.62 5.28 -6.47
N GLY A 16 7.43 5.32 -7.52
CA GLY A 16 7.20 6.19 -8.68
C GLY A 16 7.69 7.63 -8.45
N ASN A 17 7.00 8.58 -9.07
CA ASN A 17 7.34 9.99 -9.06
C ASN A 17 6.80 10.65 -7.77
N PRO A 18 7.65 11.16 -6.85
CA PRO A 18 7.18 11.78 -5.61
C PRO A 18 6.31 13.03 -5.84
N ASP A 19 6.44 13.69 -6.99
CA ASP A 19 5.66 14.86 -7.42
C ASP A 19 4.55 14.49 -8.42
N GLY A 20 4.38 13.20 -8.72
CA GLY A 20 3.37 12.69 -9.64
C GLY A 20 1.96 12.71 -9.06
N THR A 21 0.97 12.45 -9.92
CA THR A 21 -0.44 12.33 -9.53
C THR A 21 -0.56 11.21 -8.48
N PRO A 22 -1.16 11.46 -7.30
CA PRO A 22 -1.26 10.45 -6.25
C PRO A 22 -2.25 9.36 -6.63
N VAL A 23 -1.87 8.10 -6.40
CA VAL A 23 -2.75 6.94 -6.56
C VAL A 23 -2.60 5.98 -5.38
N VAL A 24 -3.71 5.43 -4.91
CA VAL A 24 -3.75 4.43 -3.83
C VAL A 24 -4.23 3.11 -4.41
N PHE A 25 -3.42 2.06 -4.28
CA PHE A 25 -3.81 0.70 -4.64
C PHE A 25 -4.54 0.02 -3.48
N VAL A 26 -5.72 -0.55 -3.74
CA VAL A 26 -6.50 -1.33 -2.77
C VAL A 26 -6.50 -2.79 -3.21
N HIS A 27 -5.81 -3.65 -2.46
CA HIS A 27 -5.74 -5.07 -2.78
C HIS A 27 -7.07 -5.80 -2.51
N GLY A 28 -7.29 -6.94 -3.18
CA GLY A 28 -8.44 -7.83 -2.98
C GLY A 28 -8.29 -8.84 -1.84
N GLY A 29 -9.14 -9.87 -1.85
CA GLY A 29 -9.25 -10.91 -0.82
C GLY A 29 -10.66 -10.95 -0.20
N PRO A 30 -10.90 -10.33 0.98
CA PRO A 30 -9.98 -9.50 1.78
C PRO A 30 -8.83 -10.31 2.41
N GLY A 31 -7.78 -9.61 2.88
CA GLY A 31 -6.60 -10.25 3.49
C GLY A 31 -5.48 -10.67 2.53
N GLY A 32 -5.54 -10.30 1.25
CA GLY A 32 -4.53 -10.69 0.25
C GLY A 32 -3.17 -10.00 0.40
N GLY A 33 -3.14 -8.77 0.91
CA GLY A 33 -1.93 -7.95 1.00
C GLY A 33 -1.43 -7.47 -0.37
N THR A 34 -0.33 -6.74 -0.34
CA THR A 34 0.32 -6.18 -1.52
C THR A 34 1.51 -7.02 -1.99
N SER A 35 1.87 -6.86 -3.27
CA SER A 35 3.04 -7.49 -3.87
C SER A 35 3.83 -6.47 -4.71
N PRO A 36 5.14 -6.70 -4.96
CA PRO A 36 5.94 -5.85 -5.84
C PRO A 36 5.46 -5.80 -7.30
N ALA A 37 4.47 -6.61 -7.70
CA ALA A 37 3.84 -6.52 -9.01
C ALA A 37 2.85 -5.35 -9.08
N HIS A 38 2.17 -4.99 -7.97
CA HIS A 38 1.14 -3.96 -7.98
C HIS A 38 1.68 -2.56 -8.31
N ARG A 39 2.93 -2.24 -7.93
CA ARG A 39 3.59 -0.97 -8.33
C ARG A 39 3.78 -0.81 -9.85
N ARG A 40 3.71 -1.91 -10.62
CA ARG A 40 3.92 -1.92 -12.08
C ARG A 40 2.64 -1.73 -12.88
N MET A 41 1.50 -1.59 -12.21
CA MET A 41 0.21 -1.28 -12.85
C MET A 41 0.07 0.19 -13.24
N TYR A 42 1.01 1.04 -12.82
CA TYR A 42 1.00 2.48 -13.03
C TYR A 42 2.31 2.92 -13.69
N ASP A 43 2.26 3.96 -14.53
CA ASP A 43 3.45 4.60 -15.07
C ASP A 43 4.22 5.33 -13.93
N PRO A 44 5.45 4.92 -13.61
CA PRO A 44 6.20 5.49 -12.48
C PRO A 44 6.69 6.92 -12.73
N SER A 45 6.66 7.42 -13.97
CA SER A 45 7.00 8.82 -14.27
C SER A 45 5.84 9.78 -14.00
N ILE A 46 4.60 9.26 -14.07
CA ILE A 46 3.36 10.04 -13.93
C ILE A 46 2.83 9.99 -12.50
N TYR A 47 2.93 8.84 -11.83
CA TYR A 47 2.22 8.59 -10.58
C TYR A 47 3.12 8.53 -9.34
N ARG A 48 2.64 9.13 -8.24
CA ARG A 48 3.06 8.81 -6.87
C ARG A 48 2.21 7.64 -6.36
N ILE A 49 2.80 6.46 -6.36
CA ILE A 49 2.07 5.21 -6.14
C ILE A 49 2.15 4.84 -4.65
N VAL A 50 1.00 4.75 -3.99
CA VAL A 50 0.87 4.34 -2.58
C VAL A 50 0.25 2.94 -2.52
N LEU A 51 1.00 2.00 -1.94
CA LEU A 51 0.52 0.66 -1.61
C LEU A 51 0.41 0.56 -0.09
N PHE A 52 -0.61 -0.14 0.40
CA PHE A 52 -0.74 -0.48 1.81
C PHE A 52 -1.38 -1.85 1.98
N ASP A 53 -0.98 -2.55 3.04
CA ASP A 53 -1.62 -3.79 3.45
C ASP A 53 -2.77 -3.44 4.41
N GLN A 54 -3.98 -3.95 4.14
CA GLN A 54 -5.13 -3.79 5.04
C GLN A 54 -4.86 -4.45 6.40
N ARG A 55 -5.73 -4.18 7.38
CA ARG A 55 -5.64 -4.77 8.73
C ARG A 55 -5.62 -6.30 8.67
N GLY A 56 -4.79 -6.92 9.50
CA GLY A 56 -4.75 -8.38 9.64
C GLY A 56 -4.11 -9.14 8.48
N CYS A 57 -3.37 -8.49 7.56
CA CYS A 57 -2.70 -9.21 6.47
C CYS A 57 -1.37 -8.60 6.03
N GLY A 58 -0.66 -9.35 5.19
CA GLY A 58 0.62 -8.93 4.63
C GLY A 58 1.64 -8.61 5.72
N ARG A 59 2.14 -7.37 5.70
CA ARG A 59 3.09 -6.82 6.67
C ARG A 59 2.42 -5.94 7.73
N SER A 60 1.12 -5.71 7.64
CA SER A 60 0.35 -5.03 8.69
C SER A 60 0.26 -5.93 9.92
N THR A 61 0.26 -5.33 11.12
CA THR A 61 0.25 -6.09 12.38
C THR A 61 -0.80 -5.52 13.34
N PRO A 62 -1.39 -6.36 14.21
CA PRO A 62 -1.30 -7.82 14.25
C PRO A 62 -2.04 -8.50 13.09
N HIS A 63 -1.79 -9.79 12.89
CA HIS A 63 -2.50 -10.69 11.98
C HIS A 63 -2.87 -11.98 12.71
#